data_AF-Q1IR19-F1
#
_entry.id   AF-Q1IR19-F1
#
_cell.length_a   1.000
_cell.length_b   1.000
_cell.length_c   1.000
_cell.angle_alpha   90.00
_cell.angle_beta   90.00
_cell.angle_gamma   90.00
#
_symmetry.space_group_name_H-M   'P 1'
#
loop_
_entity.id
_entity.type
_entity.pdbx_description
1 polymer ?
#
loop_
_entity_poly.entity_id
_entity_poly.type
_entity_poly.pdbx_seq_one_letter_code
_entity_poly.pdbx_strand_id
1 'polypeptide(L)'
;MSDQDPPATKIRLTEDAEATGDTLAAYDYWRAGSGRTKVPGIIKCFGSRPDFLRQVVDFSNTIHFSEGHLSRRHKEMIASYVSYLNRCPY
;
A
#
# COMPACT_ATOMS: atom_id res chain seq x y z
N MET A 1 12.57 -6.09 -25.26
CA MET A 1 11.71 -6.15 -24.08
C MET A 1 10.68 -5.05 -24.25
N SER A 2 9.42 -5.42 -24.44
CA SER A 2 8.30 -4.48 -24.53
C SER A 2 8.12 -3.76 -23.19
N ASP A 3 7.83 -2.47 -23.26
CA ASP A 3 7.73 -1.50 -22.15
C ASP A 3 6.47 -1.71 -21.25
N GLN A 4 6.02 -2.96 -21.10
CA GLN A 4 4.69 -3.32 -20.57
C GLN A 4 4.74 -4.34 -19.41
N ASP A 5 5.90 -4.90 -19.08
CA ASP A 5 6.01 -5.82 -17.95
C ASP A 5 6.36 -5.05 -16.66
N PRO A 6 5.61 -5.24 -15.55
CA PRO A 6 5.94 -4.61 -14.29
C PRO A 6 7.36 -5.02 -13.84
N PRO A 7 8.13 -4.09 -13.25
CA PRO A 7 9.50 -4.35 -12.86
C PRO A 7 9.55 -5.53 -11.88
N ALA A 8 10.53 -6.42 -12.09
CA ALA A 8 10.70 -7.60 -11.25
C ALA A 8 10.87 -7.22 -9.78
N THR A 9 9.97 -7.72 -8.92
CA THR A 9 10.03 -7.45 -7.48
C THR A 9 11.18 -8.24 -6.84
N LYS A 10 11.83 -7.62 -5.85
CA LYS A 10 12.91 -8.28 -5.08
C LYS A 10 12.40 -9.23 -4.00
N ILE A 11 11.10 -9.13 -3.68
CA ILE A 11 10.40 -9.98 -2.73
C ILE A 11 9.24 -10.67 -3.45
N ARG A 12 8.89 -11.88 -2.99
CA ARG A 12 7.69 -12.57 -3.45
C ARG A 12 6.46 -11.79 -2.99
N LEU A 13 5.67 -11.29 -3.94
CA LEU A 13 4.36 -10.75 -3.64
C LEU A 13 3.38 -11.89 -3.47
N THR A 14 2.48 -11.78 -2.50
CA THR A 14 1.32 -12.66 -2.43
C THR A 14 0.21 -11.98 -3.22
N GLU A 15 -0.11 -12.56 -4.38
CA GLU A 15 -1.15 -12.02 -5.24
C GLU A 15 -2.51 -12.08 -4.56
N ASP A 16 -3.40 -11.19 -5.00
CA ASP A 16 -4.74 -11.02 -4.41
C ASP A 16 -5.53 -12.34 -4.43
N ALA A 17 -5.52 -13.03 -5.58
CA ALA A 17 -6.19 -14.32 -5.76
C ALA A 17 -5.53 -15.50 -5.03
N GLU A 18 -4.27 -15.35 -4.61
CA GLU A 18 -3.51 -16.38 -3.89
C GLU A 18 -3.58 -16.22 -2.37
N ALA A 19 -4.07 -15.07 -1.90
CA ALA A 19 -4.11 -14.75 -0.48
C ALA A 19 -5.05 -15.71 0.26
N THR A 20 -4.53 -16.34 1.31
CA THR A 20 -5.27 -17.21 2.22
C THR A 20 -4.88 -16.90 3.67
N GLY A 21 -5.63 -17.44 4.64
CA GLY A 21 -5.33 -17.28 6.07
C GLY A 21 -5.17 -15.82 6.49
N ASP A 22 -4.10 -15.53 7.26
CA ASP A 22 -3.85 -14.21 7.83
C ASP A 22 -3.57 -13.13 6.79
N THR A 23 -2.96 -13.48 5.65
CA THR A 23 -2.72 -12.53 4.56
C THR A 23 -4.03 -12.10 3.91
N LEU A 24 -4.96 -13.03 3.68
CA LEU A 24 -6.31 -12.69 3.20
C LEU A 24 -7.03 -11.78 4.20
N ALA A 25 -7.00 -12.13 5.49
CA ALA A 25 -7.63 -11.34 6.53
C ALA A 25 -7.04 -9.92 6.65
N ALA A 26 -5.74 -9.74 6.42
CA ALA A 26 -5.10 -8.42 6.38
C ALA A 26 -5.48 -7.63 5.11
N TYR A 27 -5.61 -8.29 3.95
CA TYR A 27 -6.10 -7.66 2.73
C TYR A 27 -7.56 -7.21 2.88
N ASP A 28 -8.42 -8.04 3.47
CA ASP A 28 -9.82 -7.70 3.77
C ASP A 28 -9.92 -6.51 4.71
N TYR A 29 -9.08 -6.47 5.75
CA TYR A 29 -8.99 -5.32 6.65
C TYR A 29 -8.70 -4.03 5.89
N TRP A 30 -7.71 -4.05 4.99
CA TRP A 30 -7.41 -2.91 4.15
C TRP A 30 -8.53 -2.55 3.17
N ARG A 31 -9.22 -3.53 2.57
CA ARG A 31 -10.36 -3.29 1.65
C ARG A 31 -11.50 -2.59 2.38
N ALA A 32 -11.85 -3.06 3.57
CA ALA A 32 -12.92 -2.49 4.39
C ALA A 32 -12.68 -1.01 4.71
N GLY A 33 -11.42 -0.62 5.00
CA GLY A 33 -11.07 0.77 5.29
C GLY A 33 -10.84 1.66 4.06
N SER A 34 -10.46 1.08 2.92
CA SER A 34 -10.09 1.85 1.71
C SER A 34 -11.22 2.03 0.70
N GLY A 35 -12.27 1.19 0.75
CA GLY A 35 -13.34 1.14 -0.25
C GLY A 35 -12.89 0.62 -1.62
N ARG A 36 -11.68 0.07 -1.73
CA ARG A 36 -11.11 -0.45 -2.98
C ARG A 36 -11.24 -1.97 -3.03
N THR A 37 -11.47 -2.51 -4.22
CA THR A 37 -11.62 -3.97 -4.43
C THR A 37 -10.29 -4.65 -4.75
N LYS A 38 -9.41 -3.98 -5.50
CA LYS A 38 -8.10 -4.50 -5.91
C LYS A 38 -7.01 -4.08 -4.93
N VAL A 39 -6.28 -5.05 -4.39
CA VAL A 39 -5.14 -4.80 -3.51
C VAL A 39 -3.95 -4.25 -4.32
N PRO A 40 -3.40 -3.06 -4.00
CA PRO A 40 -2.29 -2.47 -4.74
C PRO A 40 -0.95 -3.13 -4.36
N GLY A 41 0.06 -2.99 -5.22
CA GLY A 41 1.38 -3.60 -5.04
C GLY A 41 2.02 -3.30 -3.68
N ILE A 42 1.94 -2.06 -3.19
CA ILE A 42 2.48 -1.65 -1.89
C ILE A 42 1.89 -2.44 -0.72
N ILE A 43 0.60 -2.80 -0.78
CA ILE A 43 -0.04 -3.64 0.24
C ILE A 43 0.42 -5.09 0.08
N LYS A 44 0.53 -5.58 -1.17
CA LYS A 44 1.05 -6.92 -1.46
C LYS A 44 2.50 -7.12 -1.01
N CYS A 45 3.31 -6.05 -0.99
CA CYS A 45 4.69 -6.09 -0.49
C CYS A 45 4.78 -6.55 0.97
N PHE A 46 3.73 -6.35 1.78
CA PHE A 46 3.69 -6.81 3.17
C PHE A 46 2.97 -8.16 3.33
N GLY A 47 2.57 -8.83 2.25
CA GLY A 47 1.78 -10.07 2.31
C GLY A 47 2.49 -11.23 3.03
N SER A 48 3.82 -11.22 3.10
CA SER A 48 4.62 -12.19 3.88
C SER A 48 4.66 -11.90 5.39
N ARG A 49 4.20 -10.71 5.82
CA ARG A 49 4.14 -10.25 7.21
C ARG A 49 2.77 -9.62 7.50
N PRO A 50 1.68 -10.40 7.47
CA PRO A 50 0.33 -9.90 7.67
C PRO A 50 0.11 -9.28 9.05
N ASP A 51 0.86 -9.73 10.06
CA ASP A 51 0.92 -9.15 11.40
C ASP A 51 1.39 -7.69 11.39
N PHE A 52 2.37 -7.39 10.54
CA PHE A 52 2.89 -6.05 10.37
C PHE A 52 2.05 -5.21 9.40
N LEU A 53 1.47 -5.82 8.36
CA LEU A 53 0.64 -5.11 7.38
C LEU A 53 -0.49 -4.33 8.04
N ARG A 54 -1.18 -4.90 9.05
CA ARG A 54 -2.24 -4.19 9.77
C ARG A 54 -1.74 -2.90 10.41
N GLN A 55 -0.56 -2.93 11.03
CA GLN A 55 0.06 -1.75 11.63
C GLN A 55 0.39 -0.68 10.58
N VAL A 56 0.86 -1.08 9.40
CA VAL A 56 1.12 -0.16 8.28
C VAL A 56 -0.18 0.51 7.80
N VAL A 57 -1.28 -0.24 7.73
CA VAL A 57 -2.59 0.31 7.37
C VAL A 57 -3.07 1.32 8.41
N ASP A 58 -3.00 0.98 9.70
CA ASP A 58 -3.42 1.85 10.81
C ASP A 58 -2.60 3.14 10.86
N PHE A 59 -1.29 3.01 10.69
CA PHE A 59 -0.37 4.15 10.61
C PHE A 59 -0.70 5.06 9.42
N SER A 60 -0.96 4.46 8.25
CA SER A 60 -1.33 5.20 7.03
C SER A 60 -2.65 5.94 7.21
N ASN A 61 -3.65 5.29 7.81
CA ASN A 61 -4.95 5.91 8.10
C ASN A 61 -4.81 7.08 9.08
N THR A 62 -3.97 6.92 10.10
CA THR A 62 -3.74 7.94 11.12
C THR A 62 -3.03 9.17 10.57
N ILE A 63 -2.08 9.00 9.64
CA ILE A 63 -1.26 10.12 9.13
C ILE A 63 -1.80 10.68 7.82
N HIS A 64 -2.04 9.83 6.82
CA HIS A 64 -2.36 10.25 5.46
C HIS A 64 -3.87 10.48 5.25
N PHE A 65 -4.71 9.59 5.78
CA PHE A 65 -6.15 9.57 5.49
C PHE A 65 -7.05 10.14 6.60
N SER A 66 -6.46 10.68 7.66
CA SER A 66 -7.16 11.40 8.72
C SER A 66 -7.40 12.86 8.36
N GLU A 67 -8.41 13.47 8.97
CA GLU A 67 -8.56 14.92 9.01
C GLU A 67 -7.62 15.55 10.04
N GLY A 68 -7.30 16.83 9.86
CA GLY A 68 -6.43 17.58 10.76
C GLY A 68 -6.06 18.96 10.21
N HIS A 69 -4.96 19.53 10.71
CA HIS A 69 -4.49 20.86 10.25
C HIS A 69 -4.09 20.89 8.78
N LEU A 70 -3.63 19.77 8.24
CA LEU A 70 -3.33 19.63 6.81
C LEU A 70 -4.45 18.85 6.15
N SER A 71 -5.00 19.41 5.08
CA SER A 71 -5.94 18.68 4.22
C SER A 71 -5.22 17.53 3.51
N ARG A 72 -6.00 16.54 3.09
CA ARG A 72 -5.50 15.41 2.28
C ARG A 72 -4.66 15.87 1.07
N ARG A 73 -5.10 16.92 0.38
CA ARG A 73 -4.36 17.51 -0.75
C ARG A 73 -2.94 17.92 -0.36
N HIS A 74 -2.75 18.57 0.79
CA HIS A 74 -1.42 18.99 1.24
C HIS A 74 -0.54 17.80 1.61
N LYS A 75 -1.12 16.79 2.27
CA LYS A 75 -0.41 15.54 2.60
C LYS A 75 0.12 14.86 1.34
N GLU A 76 -0.71 14.76 0.29
CA GLU A 76 -0.31 14.18 -1.00
C GLU A 76 0.75 15.02 -1.75
N MET A 77 0.71 16.36 -1.65
CA MET A 77 1.76 17.22 -2.22
C MET A 77 3.11 16.97 -1.55
N ILE A 78 3.13 16.83 -0.22
CA ILE A 78 4.35 16.48 0.52
C ILE A 78 4.84 15.10 0.11
N ALA A 79 3.96 14.10 0.10
CA ALA A 79 4.31 12.73 -0.30
C ALA A 79 4.91 12.68 -1.71
N SER A 80 4.29 13.37 -2.68
CA SER A 80 4.76 13.45 -4.06
C SER A 80 6.13 14.13 -4.15
N TYR A 81 6.35 15.24 -3.44
CA TYR A 81 7.62 15.94 -3.45
C TYR A 81 8.75 15.12 -2.82
N VAL A 82 8.48 14.46 -1.70
CA VAL A 82 9.44 13.55 -1.04
C VAL A 82 9.77 12.36 -1.94
N SER A 83 8.79 11.76 -2.63
CA SER A 83 9.02 10.68 -3.60
C SER A 83 9.90 11.14 -4.77
N TYR A 84 9.68 12.35 -5.30
CA TYR A 84 10.52 12.94 -6.33
C TYR A 84 11.98 13.10 -5.85
N LEU A 85 12.19 13.68 -4.67
CA LEU A 85 13.52 13.86 -4.09
C LEU A 85 14.24 12.50 -3.89
N ASN A 86 13.51 11.48 -3.47
CA ASN A 86 14.04 10.13 -3.24
C ASN A 86 14.11 9.25 -4.49
N ARG A 87 13.69 9.76 -5.66
CA ARG A 87 13.61 8.98 -6.91
C ARG A 87 12.81 7.67 -6.71
N CYS A 88 11.74 7.73 -5.93
CA CYS A 88 10.87 6.59 -5.65
C CYS A 88 9.92 6.39 -6.84
N PRO A 89 10.07 5.31 -7.63
CA PRO A 89 9.38 5.16 -8.92
C PRO A 89 8.01 4.47 -8.84
N TYR A 90 7.60 4.06 -7.64
CA TYR A 90 6.34 3.32 -7.41
C TYR A 90 5.11 4.18 -7.71
#